data_AF-A0A1S2LFG2-F1
#
_entry.id   AF-A0A1S2LFG2-F1
#
_cell.length_a   1.000
_cell.length_b   1.000
_cell.length_c   1.000
_cell.angle_alpha   90.00
_cell.angle_beta   90.00
_cell.angle_gamma   90.00
#
_symmetry.space_group_name_H-M   'P 1'
#
loop_
_entity.id
_entity.type
_entity.pdbx_description
1 polymer ?
#
loop_
_entity_poly.entity_id
_entity_poly.type
_entity_poly.pdbx_seq_one_letter_code
_entity_poly.pdbx_strand_id
1 'polypeptide(L)'
;MNGKDKKLEKKLGAMAKPSLHPEKKEAIHQSLIQFNYKYKQKKRSRSMMKRFVAGLSGVAAIVLLVFFIMTSPNEKPLDHTVEELIPDETETIEDPETDKEQNEITDIEKDEISDQEKDVKKEPDEATINPLEKYQVFSDYLLDHPGYLSEGRTFYKVENTDYFLAYGHQAHAVNRYELFEVKDTEVILIRSVVDDQDYERIESIIHLENWQEEMIQYLLEEVEPKNELFFSYDEQQPETVLTIDGENHTLYPIYVTKEKTYFFKKGEGLWVKLFKDEATINMYGEEQKAVRLQEYQ
;
A
#
# COMPACT_ATOMS: atom_id res chain seq x y z
N MET A 1 -50.25 -14.28 -4.70
CA MET A 1 -49.27 -15.27 -4.22
C MET A 1 -49.23 -16.43 -5.19
N ASN A 2 -48.10 -16.61 -5.85
CA ASN A 2 -47.96 -17.50 -6.99
C ASN A 2 -47.77 -18.94 -6.49
N GLY A 3 -48.24 -19.94 -7.25
CA GLY A 3 -48.20 -21.35 -6.81
C GLY A 3 -46.79 -21.90 -6.56
N LYS A 4 -45.76 -21.21 -7.06
CA LYS A 4 -44.34 -21.50 -6.80
C LYS A 4 -43.90 -21.09 -5.39
N ASP A 5 -44.43 -19.98 -4.86
CA ASP A 5 -44.08 -19.46 -3.53
C ASP A 5 -44.56 -20.41 -2.43
N LYS A 6 -45.78 -20.95 -2.58
CA LYS A 6 -46.33 -21.98 -1.68
C LYS A 6 -45.54 -23.29 -1.68
N LYS A 7 -44.87 -23.64 -2.79
CA LYS A 7 -44.00 -24.83 -2.87
C LYS A 7 -42.65 -24.59 -2.21
N LEU A 8 -42.13 -23.36 -2.27
CA LEU A 8 -40.87 -22.98 -1.64
C LEU A 8 -41.00 -22.93 -0.11
N GLU A 9 -42.07 -22.31 0.40
CA GLU A 9 -42.34 -22.26 1.85
C GLU A 9 -42.52 -23.67 2.44
N LYS A 10 -43.19 -24.57 1.71
CA LYS A 10 -43.39 -25.95 2.15
C LYS A 10 -42.09 -26.76 2.16
N LYS A 11 -41.14 -26.44 1.27
CA LYS A 11 -39.78 -27.03 1.27
C LYS A 11 -38.91 -26.47 2.38
N LEU A 12 -38.97 -25.16 2.64
CA LEU A 12 -38.21 -24.49 3.72
C LEU A 12 -38.70 -24.92 5.10
N GLY A 13 -40.01 -25.11 5.28
CA GLY A 13 -40.58 -25.64 6.53
C GLY A 13 -40.28 -27.12 6.80
N ALA A 14 -39.88 -27.87 5.77
CA ALA A 14 -39.55 -29.30 5.87
C ALA A 14 -38.04 -29.58 6.04
N MET A 15 -37.19 -28.57 5.91
CA MET A 15 -35.76 -28.71 6.20
C MET A 15 -35.56 -28.85 7.71
N ALA A 16 -34.71 -29.81 8.11
CA ALA A 16 -34.32 -29.97 9.50
C ALA A 16 -33.66 -28.66 9.96
N LYS A 17 -34.34 -27.92 10.85
CA LYS A 17 -33.75 -26.74 11.46
C LYS A 17 -32.46 -27.19 12.15
N PRO A 18 -31.28 -26.65 11.81
CA PRO A 18 -30.04 -27.03 12.48
C PRO A 18 -30.21 -26.66 13.96
N SER A 19 -30.46 -27.68 14.78
CA SER A 19 -30.53 -27.50 16.23
C SER A 19 -29.10 -27.41 16.73
N LEU A 20 -28.54 -26.21 16.73
CA LEU A 20 -27.37 -25.95 17.55
C LEU A 20 -27.76 -26.27 18.99
N HIS A 21 -27.00 -27.18 19.60
CA HIS A 21 -27.16 -27.55 21.01
C HIS A 21 -27.24 -26.26 21.85
N PRO A 22 -28.19 -26.13 22.80
CA PRO A 22 -28.43 -24.89 23.54
C PRO A 22 -27.14 -24.25 24.10
N GLU A 23 -26.22 -25.09 24.56
CA GLU A 23 -24.91 -24.71 25.08
C GLU A 23 -24.02 -24.03 24.04
N LYS A 24 -24.02 -24.48 22.77
CA LYS A 24 -23.25 -23.83 21.70
C LYS A 24 -23.86 -22.49 21.30
N LYS A 25 -25.19 -22.40 21.32
CA LYS A 25 -25.90 -21.13 21.06
C LYS A 25 -25.60 -20.11 22.14
N GLU A 26 -25.56 -20.55 23.40
CA GLU A 26 -25.23 -19.69 24.54
C GLU A 26 -23.76 -19.29 24.56
N ALA A 27 -22.84 -20.19 24.19
CA ALA A 27 -21.42 -19.88 24.03
C ALA A 27 -21.16 -18.81 22.94
N ILE A 28 -21.82 -18.93 21.77
CA ILE A 28 -21.73 -17.94 20.70
C ILE A 28 -22.33 -16.60 21.16
N HIS A 29 -23.46 -16.63 21.85
CA HIS A 29 -24.10 -15.42 22.38
C HIS A 29 -23.22 -14.70 23.42
N GLN A 30 -22.63 -15.45 24.35
CA GLN A 30 -21.70 -14.90 25.34
C GLN A 30 -20.43 -14.33 24.69
N SER A 31 -19.89 -15.01 23.67
CA SER A 31 -18.74 -14.51 22.89
C SER A 31 -19.05 -13.18 22.20
N LEU A 32 -20.22 -13.06 21.55
CA LEU A 32 -20.67 -11.83 20.91
C LEU A 32 -20.89 -10.68 21.92
N ILE A 33 -21.46 -10.99 23.09
CA ILE A 33 -21.63 -10.01 24.18
C ILE A 33 -20.26 -9.53 24.67
N GLN A 34 -19.33 -10.43 24.94
CA GLN A 34 -17.97 -10.07 25.40
C GLN A 34 -17.22 -9.25 24.36
N PHE A 35 -17.36 -9.57 23.08
CA PHE A 35 -16.77 -8.81 21.99
C PHE A 35 -17.33 -7.38 21.94
N ASN A 36 -18.66 -7.23 22.05
CA ASN A 36 -19.31 -5.91 22.04
C ASN A 36 -18.93 -5.07 23.29
N TYR A 37 -18.79 -5.70 24.45
CA TYR A 37 -18.30 -5.03 25.66
C TYR A 37 -16.84 -4.55 25.53
N LYS A 38 -15.93 -5.41 25.04
CA LYS A 38 -14.54 -5.03 24.77
C LYS A 38 -14.45 -3.88 23.76
N TYR A 39 -15.27 -3.92 22.71
CA TYR A 39 -15.34 -2.87 21.70
C TYR A 39 -15.82 -1.53 22.28
N LYS A 40 -16.90 -1.54 23.08
CA LYS A 40 -17.42 -0.33 23.77
C LYS A 40 -16.43 0.23 24.79
N GLN A 41 -15.69 -0.62 25.50
CA GLN A 41 -14.68 -0.19 26.48
C GLN A 41 -13.48 0.47 25.79
N LYS A 42 -13.02 -0.08 24.65
CA LYS A 42 -11.95 0.48 23.80
C LYS A 42 -12.37 1.81 23.14
N LYS A 43 -13.65 1.97 22.80
CA LYS A 43 -14.20 3.25 22.29
C LYS A 43 -14.28 4.32 23.39
N ARG A 44 -14.63 3.96 24.63
CA ARG A 44 -14.66 4.88 25.78
C ARG A 44 -13.26 5.34 26.21
N SER A 45 -12.25 4.47 26.19
CA SER A 45 -10.86 4.88 26.52
C SER A 45 -10.28 5.87 25.49
N ARG A 46 -10.53 5.63 24.19
CA ARG A 46 -10.15 6.58 23.11
C ARG A 46 -10.87 7.93 23.19
N SER A 47 -12.14 7.94 23.65
CA SER A 47 -12.89 9.19 23.86
C SER A 47 -12.37 10.04 25.02
N MET A 48 -11.85 9.45 26.08
CA MET A 48 -11.29 10.22 27.21
C MET A 48 -9.90 10.77 26.87
N MET A 49 -9.10 10.04 26.10
CA MET A 49 -7.77 10.51 25.68
C MET A 49 -7.83 11.74 24.76
N LYS A 50 -8.84 11.81 23.87
CA LYS A 50 -9.08 12.99 23.02
C LYS A 50 -9.49 14.25 23.80
N ARG A 51 -10.11 14.12 24.98
CA ARG A 51 -10.51 15.28 25.82
C ARG A 51 -9.36 15.84 26.66
N PHE A 52 -8.36 15.01 27.00
CA PHE A 52 -7.17 15.49 27.72
C PHE A 52 -6.18 16.23 26.81
N VAL A 53 -6.00 15.79 25.56
CA VAL A 53 -5.07 16.44 24.60
C VAL A 53 -5.59 17.81 24.14
N ALA A 54 -6.90 17.97 23.93
CA ALA A 54 -7.49 19.25 23.56
C ALA A 54 -7.46 20.31 24.70
N GLY A 55 -7.35 19.88 25.96
CA GLY A 55 -7.26 20.79 27.11
C GLY A 55 -5.88 21.42 27.32
N LEU A 56 -4.80 20.74 26.89
CA LEU A 56 -3.43 21.24 27.02
C LEU A 56 -3.01 22.17 25.87
N SER A 57 -3.53 21.96 24.65
CA SER A 57 -3.23 22.82 23.50
C SER A 57 -3.89 24.21 23.59
N GLY A 58 -5.04 24.34 24.27
CA GLY A 58 -5.74 25.62 24.43
C GLY A 58 -5.04 26.61 25.36
N VAL A 59 -4.38 26.12 26.41
CA VAL A 59 -3.70 27.00 27.40
C VAL A 59 -2.38 27.55 26.84
N ALA A 60 -1.64 26.76 26.05
CA ALA A 60 -0.38 27.20 25.45
C ALA A 60 -0.57 28.31 24.40
N ALA A 61 -1.64 28.25 23.59
CA ALA A 61 -1.94 29.27 22.58
C ALA A 61 -2.30 30.63 23.21
N ILE A 62 -3.04 30.63 24.34
CA ILE A 62 -3.41 31.85 25.05
C ILE A 62 -2.18 32.50 25.70
N VAL A 63 -1.26 31.71 26.26
CA VAL A 63 -0.01 32.22 26.85
C VAL A 63 0.89 32.85 25.78
N LEU A 64 1.00 32.24 24.59
CA LEU A 64 1.78 32.79 23.47
C LEU A 64 1.19 34.11 22.93
N LEU A 65 -0.14 34.21 22.85
CA LEU A 65 -0.82 35.39 22.35
C LEU A 65 -0.70 36.58 23.32
N VAL A 66 -0.73 36.32 24.64
CA VAL A 66 -0.46 37.35 25.66
C VAL A 66 1.01 37.79 25.65
N PHE A 67 1.95 36.87 25.40
CA PHE A 67 3.37 37.20 25.30
C PHE A 67 3.68 38.08 24.07
N PHE A 68 3.01 37.85 22.95
CA PHE A 68 3.16 38.65 21.73
C PHE A 68 2.59 40.07 21.88
N ILE A 69 1.48 40.23 22.59
CA ILE A 69 0.89 41.56 22.87
C ILE A 69 1.74 42.33 23.89
N MET A 70 2.35 41.66 24.87
CA MET A 70 3.19 42.34 25.87
C MET A 70 4.60 42.72 25.40
N THR A 71 5.12 42.08 24.35
CA THR A 71 6.51 42.30 23.91
C THR A 71 6.65 43.12 22.63
N SER A 72 5.56 43.52 21.97
CA SER A 72 5.62 44.42 20.82
C SER A 72 5.77 45.87 21.28
N PRO A 73 6.91 46.54 21.02
CA PRO A 73 7.06 47.96 21.29
C PRO A 73 6.23 48.77 20.29
N ASN A 74 5.53 49.79 20.81
CA ASN A 74 4.85 50.84 20.05
C ASN A 74 5.79 51.48 19.00
N GLU A 75 5.53 51.28 17.71
CA GLU A 75 5.92 52.23 16.68
C GLU A 75 4.78 52.45 15.67
N LYS A 76 4.60 53.73 15.31
CA LYS A 76 3.48 54.31 14.57
C LYS A 76 3.48 53.92 13.09
N PRO A 77 2.32 54.06 12.39
CA PRO A 77 2.26 53.80 10.95
C PRO A 77 2.85 54.98 10.18
N LEU A 78 3.58 54.70 9.10
CA LEU A 78 3.98 55.70 8.13
C LEU A 78 3.62 55.26 6.71
N ASP A 79 3.25 56.30 5.98
CA ASP A 79 2.53 56.37 4.73
C ASP A 79 3.48 56.31 3.52
N HIS A 80 2.90 56.04 2.36
CA HIS A 80 3.26 56.56 1.03
C HIS A 80 4.47 56.02 0.21
N THR A 81 4.06 55.46 -0.96
CA THR A 81 4.52 55.71 -2.36
C THR A 81 5.93 55.34 -2.88
N VAL A 82 5.89 54.56 -3.99
CA VAL A 82 6.57 54.70 -5.31
C VAL A 82 8.10 54.92 -5.32
N GLU A 83 8.87 54.03 -5.99
CA GLU A 83 9.48 54.24 -7.33
C GLU A 83 10.47 53.09 -7.67
N GLU A 84 10.61 52.80 -8.97
CA GLU A 84 11.52 51.80 -9.57
C GLU A 84 13.01 52.12 -9.35
N LEU A 85 13.88 51.09 -9.45
CA LEU A 85 15.03 51.06 -10.37
C LEU A 85 15.83 49.74 -10.27
N ILE A 86 16.07 49.12 -11.43
CA ILE A 86 17.12 48.12 -11.72
C ILE A 86 18.44 48.90 -11.95
N PRO A 87 19.64 48.36 -11.66
CA PRO A 87 20.42 47.70 -12.73
C PRO A 87 21.22 46.45 -12.30
N ASP A 88 21.19 45.44 -13.18
CA ASP A 88 22.33 44.84 -13.89
C ASP A 88 23.75 44.88 -13.26
N GLU A 89 24.40 43.73 -13.05
CA GLU A 89 25.41 43.21 -14.00
C GLU A 89 26.01 41.87 -13.49
N THR A 90 26.14 40.99 -14.49
CA THR A 90 26.99 39.81 -14.68
C THR A 90 28.35 39.76 -13.97
N GLU A 91 28.82 38.54 -13.62
CA GLU A 91 29.99 37.95 -14.29
C GLU A 91 30.19 36.45 -13.99
N THR A 92 30.43 35.74 -15.09
CA THR A 92 30.88 34.37 -15.33
C THR A 92 32.34 34.18 -14.90
N ILE A 93 32.82 32.93 -14.78
CA ILE A 93 34.18 32.39 -15.09
C ILE A 93 34.20 30.96 -14.51
N GLU A 94 33.97 29.93 -15.34
CA GLU A 94 34.96 29.14 -16.10
C GLU A 94 35.71 28.08 -15.26
N ASP A 95 35.31 26.84 -15.53
CA ASP A 95 36.14 25.63 -15.54
C ASP A 95 37.26 25.79 -16.59
N PRO A 96 38.45 25.21 -16.38
CA PRO A 96 38.86 24.19 -17.35
C PRO A 96 39.66 23.01 -16.77
N GLU A 97 39.15 21.81 -17.08
CA GLU A 97 39.73 20.84 -18.02
C GLU A 97 40.99 20.00 -17.63
N THR A 98 40.89 18.71 -17.98
CA THR A 98 41.96 17.72 -18.30
C THR A 98 42.80 17.13 -17.14
N ASP A 99 43.13 15.83 -17.08
CA ASP A 99 43.65 15.01 -18.17
C ASP A 99 43.48 13.48 -17.97
N LYS A 100 43.70 12.79 -19.10
CA LYS A 100 43.65 11.35 -19.38
C LYS A 100 44.68 10.51 -18.59
N GLU A 101 44.41 9.22 -18.39
CA GLU A 101 45.18 8.10 -19.01
C GLU A 101 44.74 6.68 -18.57
N GLN A 102 44.35 5.92 -19.61
CA GLN A 102 44.55 4.52 -19.98
C GLN A 102 45.19 3.44 -19.08
N ASN A 103 44.55 2.25 -19.19
CA ASN A 103 45.08 0.87 -19.32
C ASN A 103 45.77 0.17 -18.13
N GLU A 104 45.22 -0.98 -17.72
CA GLU A 104 45.90 -2.28 -17.89
C GLU A 104 44.93 -3.48 -17.80
N ILE A 105 45.03 -4.37 -18.78
CA ILE A 105 44.41 -5.69 -18.86
C ILE A 105 45.41 -6.68 -18.24
N THR A 106 44.93 -7.64 -17.45
CA THR A 106 45.72 -8.86 -17.16
C THR A 106 44.79 -10.07 -17.18
N ASP A 107 44.86 -10.82 -18.27
CA ASP A 107 44.61 -12.27 -18.30
C ASP A 107 45.74 -12.98 -17.54
N ILE A 108 45.43 -14.11 -16.86
CA ILE A 108 46.10 -15.42 -17.01
C ILE A 108 45.67 -16.42 -15.91
N GLU A 109 45.19 -17.58 -16.40
CA GLU A 109 45.26 -18.97 -15.87
C GLU A 109 44.46 -19.41 -14.63
N LYS A 110 43.28 -19.98 -14.90
CA LYS A 110 42.98 -21.44 -14.90
C LYS A 110 43.88 -22.33 -14.02
N ASP A 111 43.29 -22.96 -13.01
CA ASP A 111 43.63 -24.33 -12.62
C ASP A 111 42.45 -25.09 -11.99
N GLU A 112 42.53 -26.41 -12.13
CA GLU A 112 41.45 -27.41 -12.15
C GLU A 112 40.85 -27.84 -10.78
N ILE A 113 39.53 -28.06 -10.82
CA ILE A 113 38.76 -29.21 -10.30
C ILE A 113 38.94 -29.60 -8.82
N SER A 114 37.86 -29.43 -8.05
CA SER A 114 37.50 -30.35 -6.97
C SER A 114 35.99 -30.58 -6.98
N ASP A 115 35.62 -31.79 -7.42
CA ASP A 115 34.28 -32.34 -7.35
C ASP A 115 33.76 -32.38 -5.91
N GLN A 116 32.80 -31.52 -5.61
CA GLN A 116 31.78 -31.78 -4.60
C GLN A 116 30.45 -31.33 -5.18
N GLU A 117 29.57 -32.29 -5.46
CA GLU A 117 28.16 -32.10 -5.79
C GLU A 117 27.50 -31.21 -4.71
N LYS A 118 27.51 -29.90 -4.94
CA LYS A 118 26.46 -29.01 -4.48
C LYS A 118 25.50 -28.90 -5.64
N ASP A 119 24.22 -29.17 -5.38
CA ASP A 119 23.10 -28.71 -6.20
C ASP A 119 23.19 -27.19 -6.32
N VAL A 120 24.01 -26.71 -7.26
CA VAL A 120 24.03 -25.33 -7.69
C VAL A 120 22.76 -25.19 -8.51
N LYS A 121 21.70 -24.65 -7.87
CA LYS A 121 20.64 -23.96 -8.59
C LYS A 121 21.33 -23.03 -9.58
N LYS A 122 21.35 -23.40 -10.86
CA LYS A 122 21.76 -22.50 -11.93
C LYS A 122 20.90 -21.25 -11.77
N GLU A 123 21.54 -20.13 -11.43
CA GLU A 123 20.93 -18.83 -11.66
C GLU A 123 20.59 -18.78 -13.16
N PRO A 124 19.32 -18.58 -13.52
CA PRO A 124 18.97 -18.45 -14.93
C PRO A 124 19.70 -17.24 -15.50
N ASP A 125 20.24 -17.37 -16.73
CA ASP A 125 20.83 -16.25 -17.47
C ASP A 125 19.90 -15.03 -17.38
N GLU A 126 20.42 -13.91 -16.86
CA GLU A 126 19.65 -12.68 -16.62
C GLU A 126 18.95 -12.14 -17.89
N ALA A 127 19.40 -12.56 -19.08
CA ALA A 127 18.97 -12.09 -20.39
C ALA A 127 17.59 -12.59 -20.86
N THR A 128 16.88 -13.44 -20.10
CA THR A 128 15.55 -13.94 -20.52
C THR A 128 14.54 -14.06 -19.38
N ILE A 129 14.77 -13.39 -18.26
CA ILE A 129 13.85 -13.45 -17.11
C ILE A 129 12.66 -12.52 -17.39
N ASN A 130 11.46 -13.09 -17.42
CA ASN A 130 10.21 -12.34 -17.51
C ASN A 130 10.22 -11.21 -16.45
N PRO A 131 10.00 -9.94 -16.81
CA PRO A 131 10.02 -8.83 -15.85
C PRO A 131 9.12 -9.04 -14.64
N LEU A 132 7.97 -9.70 -14.82
CA LEU A 132 7.04 -10.01 -13.73
C LEU A 132 7.66 -10.97 -12.70
N GLU A 133 8.48 -11.92 -13.16
CA GLU A 133 9.22 -12.87 -12.33
C GLU A 133 10.46 -12.22 -11.72
N LYS A 134 11.22 -11.47 -12.54
CA LYS A 134 12.42 -10.71 -12.12
C LYS A 134 12.13 -9.82 -10.92
N TYR A 135 11.01 -9.10 -10.98
CA TYR A 135 10.60 -8.20 -9.90
C TYR A 135 9.65 -8.86 -8.91
N GLN A 136 9.32 -10.15 -9.03
CA GLN A 136 8.33 -10.85 -8.21
C GLN A 136 7.06 -10.01 -7.96
N VAL A 137 6.45 -9.52 -9.04
CA VAL A 137 5.35 -8.53 -8.99
C VAL A 137 4.18 -8.99 -8.11
N PHE A 138 3.94 -10.30 -8.06
CA PHE A 138 2.87 -10.93 -7.27
C PHE A 138 3.37 -11.60 -5.98
N SER A 139 4.51 -11.17 -5.43
CA SER A 139 4.90 -11.57 -4.08
C SER A 139 3.96 -10.95 -3.05
N ASP A 140 3.58 -11.72 -2.05
CA ASP A 140 2.94 -11.19 -0.85
C ASP A 140 3.77 -10.07 -0.24
N TYR A 141 3.10 -9.06 0.33
CA TYR A 141 3.76 -7.95 0.98
C TYR A 141 2.99 -7.45 2.19
N LEU A 142 3.73 -6.83 3.12
CA LEU A 142 3.19 -6.03 4.21
C LEU A 142 3.95 -4.70 4.25
N LEU A 143 3.28 -3.61 3.90
CA LEU A 143 3.80 -2.26 3.99
C LEU A 143 3.36 -1.63 5.31
N ASP A 144 4.30 -1.02 6.02
CA ASP A 144 3.99 -0.17 7.17
C ASP A 144 4.04 1.30 6.78
N HIS A 145 3.20 2.10 7.44
CA HIS A 145 3.11 3.53 7.21
C HIS A 145 2.94 4.24 8.56
N PRO A 146 3.79 5.23 8.89
CA PRO A 146 3.80 5.88 10.20
C PRO A 146 2.48 6.60 10.55
N GLY A 147 1.83 7.25 9.57
CA GLY A 147 0.54 7.92 9.73
C GLY A 147 -0.74 7.13 9.40
N TYR A 148 -0.74 6.32 8.34
CA TYR A 148 -1.96 5.80 7.69
C TYR A 148 -2.28 4.32 7.96
N LEU A 149 -1.51 3.65 8.83
CA LEU A 149 -1.64 2.23 9.19
C LEU A 149 -1.23 1.26 8.05
N SER A 150 -0.87 0.03 8.41
CA SER A 150 -0.28 -0.94 7.48
C SER A 150 -1.22 -1.44 6.37
N GLU A 151 -0.61 -1.81 5.24
CA GLU A 151 -1.25 -2.45 4.10
C GLU A 151 -0.62 -3.82 3.82
N GLY A 152 -1.41 -4.89 3.92
CA GLY A 152 -0.97 -6.24 3.58
C GLY A 152 -1.70 -6.76 2.36
N ARG A 153 -1.03 -7.52 1.49
CA ARG A 153 -1.64 -8.23 0.36
C ARG A 153 -1.01 -9.62 0.19
N THR A 154 -1.88 -10.59 -0.07
CA THR A 154 -1.55 -11.92 -0.55
C THR A 154 -2.14 -12.12 -1.93
N PHE A 155 -1.37 -12.71 -2.84
CA PHE A 155 -1.77 -12.93 -4.23
C PHE A 155 -2.08 -14.39 -4.52
N TYR A 156 -3.15 -14.60 -5.29
CA TYR A 156 -3.61 -15.90 -5.76
C TYR A 156 -3.65 -15.87 -7.28
N LYS A 157 -2.84 -16.73 -7.90
CA LYS A 157 -2.86 -16.94 -9.35
C LYS A 157 -4.09 -17.77 -9.71
N VAL A 158 -4.84 -17.31 -10.69
CA VAL A 158 -6.00 -18.04 -11.21
C VAL A 158 -5.54 -18.93 -12.35
N GLU A 159 -5.80 -20.22 -12.25
CA GLU A 159 -5.40 -21.16 -13.30
C GLU A 159 -6.12 -20.84 -14.63
N ASN A 160 -5.39 -20.93 -15.74
CA ASN A 160 -5.92 -20.76 -17.09
C ASN A 160 -6.54 -19.38 -17.39
N THR A 161 -6.15 -18.33 -16.66
CA THR A 161 -6.54 -16.94 -16.96
C THR A 161 -5.35 -16.00 -16.81
N ASP A 162 -5.51 -14.78 -17.30
CA ASP A 162 -4.55 -13.68 -17.11
C ASP A 162 -4.85 -12.87 -15.84
N TYR A 163 -5.63 -13.43 -14.91
CA TYR A 163 -6.04 -12.75 -13.70
C TYR A 163 -5.28 -13.21 -12.46
N PHE A 164 -5.04 -12.25 -11.57
CA PHE A 164 -4.56 -12.47 -10.21
C PHE A 164 -5.53 -11.84 -9.22
N LEU A 165 -5.97 -12.62 -8.24
CA LEU A 165 -6.75 -12.11 -7.12
C LEU A 165 -5.78 -11.73 -6.00
N ALA A 166 -5.88 -10.51 -5.49
CA ALA A 166 -5.23 -10.12 -4.25
C ALA A 166 -6.26 -9.97 -3.13
N TYR A 167 -5.89 -10.46 -1.96
CA TYR A 167 -6.64 -10.29 -0.73
C TYR A 167 -5.73 -9.69 0.34
N GLY A 168 -6.24 -8.77 1.13
CA GLY A 168 -5.55 -8.37 2.35
C GLY A 168 -6.26 -7.22 3.05
N HIS A 169 -5.50 -6.36 3.72
CA HIS A 169 -6.07 -5.28 4.53
C HIS A 169 -5.50 -3.92 4.21
N GLN A 170 -6.29 -2.89 4.47
CA GLN A 170 -5.82 -1.53 4.64
C GLN A 170 -6.18 -1.08 6.05
N ALA A 171 -5.25 -0.42 6.72
CA ALA A 171 -5.47 0.19 8.02
C ALA A 171 -5.96 -0.75 9.15
N HIS A 172 -5.52 -2.02 9.12
CA HIS A 172 -5.84 -3.09 10.09
C HIS A 172 -7.33 -3.43 10.30
N ALA A 173 -8.26 -2.79 9.60
CA ALA A 173 -9.69 -2.91 9.92
C ALA A 173 -10.57 -3.20 8.71
N VAL A 174 -10.06 -2.96 7.49
CA VAL A 174 -10.84 -3.08 6.27
C VAL A 174 -10.18 -4.12 5.39
N ASN A 175 -10.89 -5.23 5.14
CA ASN A 175 -10.43 -6.20 4.17
C ASN A 175 -10.68 -5.67 2.77
N ARG A 176 -9.77 -5.97 1.86
CA ARG A 176 -9.86 -5.56 0.47
C ARG A 176 -9.59 -6.74 -0.45
N TYR A 177 -10.40 -6.82 -1.50
CA TYR A 177 -10.27 -7.77 -2.59
C TYR A 177 -10.04 -7.00 -3.88
N GLU A 178 -9.00 -7.36 -4.61
CA GLU A 178 -8.50 -6.65 -5.79
C GLU A 178 -8.24 -7.66 -6.91
N LEU A 179 -8.73 -7.39 -8.12
CA LEU A 179 -8.50 -8.22 -9.29
C LEU A 179 -7.56 -7.51 -10.24
N PHE A 180 -6.46 -8.17 -10.55
CA PHE A 180 -5.44 -7.69 -11.47
C PHE A 180 -5.51 -8.46 -12.78
N GLU A 181 -5.36 -7.76 -13.90
CA GLU A 181 -5.22 -8.33 -15.25
C GLU A 181 -3.79 -8.14 -15.71
N VAL A 182 -3.20 -9.21 -16.26
CA VAL A 182 -1.84 -9.22 -16.82
C VAL A 182 -1.92 -9.10 -18.33
N LYS A 183 -1.20 -8.14 -18.89
CA LYS A 183 -1.08 -7.91 -20.33
C LYS A 183 0.39 -7.79 -20.69
N ASP A 184 0.96 -8.86 -21.21
CA ASP A 184 2.40 -8.95 -21.51
C ASP A 184 3.28 -8.63 -20.29
N THR A 185 3.82 -7.41 -20.22
CA THR A 185 4.67 -6.90 -19.14
C THR A 185 3.99 -5.84 -18.27
N GLU A 186 2.69 -5.63 -18.47
CA GLU A 186 1.86 -4.69 -17.73
C GLU A 186 0.86 -5.43 -16.83
N VAL A 187 0.62 -4.89 -15.64
CA VAL A 187 -0.34 -5.38 -14.66
C VAL A 187 -1.24 -4.23 -14.27
N ILE A 188 -2.54 -4.41 -14.46
CA ILE A 188 -3.57 -3.40 -14.22
C ILE A 188 -4.54 -3.91 -13.15
N LEU A 189 -4.81 -3.09 -12.13
CA LEU A 189 -5.92 -3.30 -11.21
C LEU A 189 -7.24 -2.96 -11.92
N ILE A 190 -8.03 -3.98 -12.20
CA ILE A 190 -9.28 -3.86 -12.98
C ILE A 190 -10.54 -3.84 -12.12
N ARG A 191 -10.50 -4.36 -10.89
CA ARG A 191 -11.62 -4.35 -9.93
C ARG A 191 -11.10 -4.27 -8.49
N SER A 192 -11.84 -3.61 -7.62
CA SER A 192 -11.45 -3.47 -6.21
C SER A 192 -12.67 -3.13 -5.34
N VAL A 193 -12.86 -3.91 -4.28
CA VAL A 193 -13.94 -3.75 -3.30
C VAL A 193 -13.38 -3.88 -1.89
N VAL A 194 -13.96 -3.12 -0.97
CA VAL A 194 -13.71 -3.28 0.47
C VAL A 194 -14.89 -3.97 1.12
N ASP A 195 -14.63 -4.81 2.12
CA ASP A 195 -15.67 -5.59 2.80
C ASP A 195 -16.83 -4.76 3.36
N ASP A 196 -16.55 -3.59 3.94
CA ASP A 196 -17.58 -2.68 4.47
C ASP A 196 -18.61 -2.20 3.43
N GLN A 197 -18.30 -2.24 2.12
CA GLN A 197 -19.23 -1.82 1.07
C GLN A 197 -20.28 -2.88 0.74
N ASP A 198 -19.93 -4.16 0.86
CA ASP A 198 -20.81 -5.29 0.51
C ASP A 198 -20.57 -6.50 1.42
N TYR A 199 -20.65 -6.24 2.72
CA TYR A 199 -20.20 -7.18 3.75
C TYR A 199 -20.92 -8.52 3.68
N GLU A 200 -22.25 -8.54 3.56
CA GLU A 200 -23.03 -9.79 3.55
C GLU A 200 -22.70 -10.66 2.33
N ARG A 201 -22.51 -10.04 1.16
CA ARG A 201 -22.16 -10.76 -0.06
C ARG A 201 -20.76 -11.34 0.03
N ILE A 202 -19.79 -10.54 0.42
CA ILE A 202 -18.39 -10.95 0.58
C ILE A 202 -18.27 -12.04 1.65
N GLU A 203 -18.94 -11.88 2.79
CA GLU A 203 -18.95 -12.87 3.88
C GLU A 203 -19.50 -14.22 3.40
N SER A 204 -20.56 -14.20 2.57
CA SER A 204 -21.11 -15.44 2.01
C SER A 204 -20.14 -16.16 1.06
N ILE A 205 -19.28 -15.42 0.35
CA ILE A 205 -18.31 -15.96 -0.61
C ILE A 205 -17.11 -16.57 0.11
N ILE A 206 -16.52 -15.85 1.08
CA ILE A 206 -15.27 -16.30 1.74
C ILE A 206 -15.40 -17.58 2.57
N HIS A 207 -16.63 -17.99 2.89
CA HIS A 207 -16.91 -19.25 3.59
C HIS A 207 -17.11 -20.45 2.64
N LEU A 208 -17.02 -20.24 1.33
CA LEU A 208 -17.07 -21.31 0.34
C LEU A 208 -15.70 -21.97 0.18
N GLU A 209 -15.68 -23.23 -0.23
CA GLU A 209 -14.42 -23.94 -0.49
C GLU A 209 -13.67 -23.37 -1.70
N ASN A 210 -14.41 -22.90 -2.70
CA ASN A 210 -13.93 -22.26 -3.94
C ASN A 210 -14.07 -20.73 -3.90
N TRP A 211 -13.84 -20.12 -2.73
CA TRP A 211 -14.12 -18.69 -2.54
C TRP A 211 -13.32 -17.80 -3.50
N GLN A 212 -12.12 -18.20 -3.94
CA GLN A 212 -11.31 -17.40 -4.86
C GLN A 212 -12.03 -17.23 -6.20
N GLU A 213 -12.49 -18.33 -6.79
CA GLU A 213 -13.20 -18.32 -8.07
C GLU A 213 -14.50 -17.53 -7.98
N GLU A 214 -15.26 -17.73 -6.90
CA GLU A 214 -16.52 -17.02 -6.65
C GLU A 214 -16.29 -15.52 -6.41
N MET A 215 -15.21 -15.16 -5.72
CA MET A 215 -14.82 -13.75 -5.51
C MET A 215 -14.45 -13.09 -6.84
N ILE A 216 -13.72 -13.78 -7.72
CA ILE A 216 -13.38 -13.26 -9.05
C ILE A 216 -14.65 -13.04 -9.88
N GLN A 217 -15.56 -14.00 -9.89
CA GLN A 217 -16.82 -13.87 -10.60
C GLN A 217 -17.62 -12.67 -10.08
N TYR A 218 -17.75 -12.54 -8.76
CA TYR A 218 -18.38 -11.39 -8.13
C TYR A 218 -17.72 -10.06 -8.54
N LEU A 219 -16.38 -9.98 -8.49
CA LEU A 219 -15.64 -8.78 -8.88
C LEU A 219 -15.87 -8.41 -10.36
N LEU A 220 -15.93 -9.40 -11.26
CA LEU A 220 -16.11 -9.17 -12.69
C LEU A 220 -17.53 -8.74 -13.04
N GLU A 221 -18.54 -9.36 -12.40
CA GLU A 221 -19.96 -9.17 -12.72
C GLU A 221 -20.62 -8.00 -11.98
N GLU A 222 -20.25 -7.78 -10.71
CA GLU A 222 -20.98 -6.89 -9.81
C GLU A 222 -20.20 -5.63 -9.40
N VAL A 223 -18.86 -5.67 -9.44
CA VAL A 223 -18.03 -4.53 -9.02
C VAL A 223 -17.67 -3.62 -10.19
N GLU A 224 -17.70 -2.30 -9.94
CA GLU A 224 -17.39 -1.30 -10.97
C GLU A 224 -15.97 -1.47 -11.54
N PRO A 225 -15.80 -1.36 -12.87
CA PRO A 225 -14.50 -1.39 -13.50
C PRO A 225 -13.57 -0.29 -13.00
N LYS A 226 -12.30 -0.66 -12.83
CA LYS A 226 -11.19 0.25 -12.60
C LYS A 226 -10.14 0.08 -13.71
N ASN A 227 -9.28 1.07 -13.82
CA ASN A 227 -8.12 1.03 -14.69
C ASN A 227 -6.97 1.76 -13.98
N GLU A 228 -6.32 1.06 -13.05
CA GLU A 228 -5.19 1.60 -12.30
C GLU A 228 -3.94 0.76 -12.56
N LEU A 229 -2.87 1.40 -13.02
CA LEU A 229 -1.59 0.74 -13.23
C LEU A 229 -1.03 0.22 -11.90
N PHE A 230 -0.62 -1.05 -11.88
CA PHE A 230 0.08 -1.64 -10.74
C PHE A 230 1.57 -1.85 -11.05
N PHE A 231 1.87 -2.35 -12.25
CA PHE A 231 3.23 -2.60 -12.72
C PHE A 231 3.29 -2.47 -14.24
N SER A 232 4.40 -1.95 -14.76
CA SER A 232 4.74 -1.98 -16.19
C SER A 232 6.25 -2.03 -16.33
N TYR A 233 6.76 -2.78 -17.31
CA TYR A 233 8.19 -2.84 -17.58
C TYR A 233 8.56 -2.13 -18.88
N ASP A 234 9.57 -1.27 -18.78
CA ASP A 234 10.26 -0.61 -19.88
C ASP A 234 11.76 -0.82 -19.67
N GLU A 235 12.41 -1.48 -20.63
CA GLU A 235 13.84 -1.78 -20.59
C GLU A 235 14.70 -0.50 -20.55
N GLN A 236 14.19 0.62 -21.07
CA GLN A 236 14.89 1.90 -21.07
C GLN A 236 14.76 2.66 -19.75
N GLN A 237 13.83 2.25 -18.88
CA GLN A 237 13.60 2.92 -17.62
C GLN A 237 14.67 2.51 -16.59
N PRO A 238 15.44 3.48 -16.04
CA PRO A 238 16.46 3.17 -15.06
C PRO A 238 15.87 2.82 -13.71
N GLU A 239 16.59 1.98 -12.96
CA GLU A 239 16.35 1.79 -11.53
C GLU A 239 16.79 3.04 -10.76
N THR A 240 16.08 3.33 -9.67
CA THR A 240 16.33 4.49 -8.80
C THR A 240 16.86 4.02 -7.46
N VAL A 241 17.89 4.69 -6.95
CA VAL A 241 18.38 4.48 -5.59
C VAL A 241 17.53 5.29 -4.62
N LEU A 242 16.86 4.63 -3.69
CA LEU A 242 16.05 5.25 -2.65
C LEU A 242 16.64 4.93 -1.27
N THR A 243 16.87 5.96 -0.45
CA THR A 243 17.30 5.78 0.94
C THR A 243 16.08 5.55 1.84
N ILE A 244 16.06 4.42 2.56
CA ILE A 244 15.01 3.98 3.48
C ILE A 244 15.70 3.58 4.77
N ASP A 245 15.30 4.15 5.91
CA ASP A 245 15.89 3.85 7.22
C ASP A 245 17.42 3.95 7.30
N GLY A 246 18.01 4.81 6.46
CA GLY A 246 19.47 5.02 6.36
C GLY A 246 20.19 4.06 5.41
N GLU A 247 19.48 3.10 4.82
CA GLU A 247 20.01 2.15 3.84
C GLU A 247 19.60 2.54 2.42
N ASN A 248 20.50 2.34 1.45
CA ASN A 248 20.23 2.59 0.05
C ASN A 248 19.70 1.33 -0.63
N HIS A 249 18.54 1.45 -1.29
CA HIS A 249 17.94 0.37 -2.06
C HIS A 249 17.79 0.77 -3.53
N THR A 250 18.26 -0.09 -4.43
CA THR A 250 18.01 0.05 -5.87
C THR A 250 16.65 -0.54 -6.19
N LEU A 251 15.71 0.31 -6.60
CA LEU A 251 14.31 -0.02 -6.83
C LEU A 251 13.86 0.42 -8.22
N TYR A 252 12.99 -0.36 -8.85
CA TYR A 252 12.39 -0.04 -10.14
C TYR A 252 11.08 0.74 -9.94
N PRO A 253 10.98 1.99 -10.42
CA PRO A 253 9.82 2.84 -10.18
C PRO A 253 8.65 2.53 -11.13
N ILE A 254 7.41 2.60 -10.67
CA ILE A 254 6.20 2.57 -11.50
C ILE A 254 5.41 3.84 -11.23
N TYR A 255 5.36 4.73 -12.21
CA TYR A 255 4.64 5.99 -12.11
C TYR A 255 3.14 5.78 -12.37
N VAL A 256 2.41 5.37 -11.33
CA VAL A 256 0.96 5.08 -11.41
C VAL A 256 0.17 6.35 -11.75
N THR A 257 0.49 7.45 -11.08
CA THR A 257 0.00 8.80 -11.41
C THR A 257 1.11 9.82 -11.17
N LYS A 258 0.83 11.10 -11.41
CA LYS A 258 1.76 12.19 -11.05
C LYS A 258 2.03 12.28 -9.54
N GLU A 259 1.13 11.73 -8.73
CA GLU A 259 1.14 11.85 -7.27
C GLU A 259 1.44 10.52 -6.58
N LYS A 260 1.59 9.43 -7.34
CA LYS A 260 1.66 8.07 -6.78
C LYS A 260 2.70 7.24 -7.52
N THR A 261 3.65 6.70 -6.78
CA THR A 261 4.74 5.89 -7.35
C THR A 261 4.91 4.55 -6.62
N TYR A 262 4.80 3.49 -7.41
CA TYR A 262 5.28 2.13 -7.25
C TYR A 262 6.80 2.02 -7.08
N PHE A 263 7.35 1.30 -6.10
CA PHE A 263 8.76 0.89 -6.17
C PHE A 263 8.90 -0.60 -5.92
N PHE A 264 9.40 -1.33 -6.92
CA PHE A 264 9.61 -2.77 -6.88
C PHE A 264 11.09 -3.10 -6.75
N LYS A 265 11.42 -4.12 -5.95
CA LYS A 265 12.77 -4.63 -5.78
C LYS A 265 12.90 -5.98 -6.46
N LYS A 266 13.99 -6.18 -7.21
CA LYS A 266 14.27 -7.47 -7.88
C LYS A 266 14.25 -8.60 -6.85
N GLY A 267 13.60 -9.71 -7.19
CA GLY A 267 13.51 -10.88 -6.34
C GLY A 267 12.66 -10.70 -5.07
N GLU A 268 12.02 -9.54 -4.85
CA GLU A 268 11.28 -9.28 -3.62
C GLU A 268 9.90 -8.66 -3.84
N GLY A 269 9.60 -8.05 -5.00
CA GLY A 269 8.28 -7.47 -5.24
C GLY A 269 8.15 -6.03 -4.79
N LEU A 270 6.91 -5.63 -4.49
CA LEU A 270 6.60 -4.27 -4.06
C LEU A 270 7.29 -3.96 -2.72
N TRP A 271 7.99 -2.83 -2.69
CA TRP A 271 8.82 -2.40 -1.56
C TRP A 271 8.38 -1.06 -0.98
N VAL A 272 8.04 -0.09 -1.83
CA VAL A 272 7.58 1.23 -1.37
C VAL A 272 6.39 1.70 -2.19
N LYS A 273 5.42 2.30 -1.51
CA LYS A 273 4.43 3.19 -2.15
C LYS A 273 4.69 4.61 -1.69
N LEU A 274 4.91 5.51 -2.64
CA LEU A 274 5.12 6.94 -2.40
C LEU A 274 3.87 7.72 -2.81
N PHE A 275 3.39 8.56 -1.92
CA PHE A 275 2.22 9.42 -2.09
C PHE A 275 2.62 10.88 -1.95
N LYS A 276 2.34 11.66 -2.99
CA LYS A 276 2.68 13.09 -3.13
C LYS A 276 1.46 13.95 -3.41
N ASP A 277 0.25 13.40 -3.22
CA ASP A 277 -0.97 14.15 -3.48
C ASP A 277 -1.17 15.28 -2.47
N GLU A 278 -1.86 16.33 -2.91
CA GLU A 278 -2.05 17.54 -2.11
C GLU A 278 -2.78 17.24 -0.79
N ALA A 279 -3.72 16.30 -0.78
CA ALA A 279 -4.45 15.93 0.43
C ALA A 279 -3.53 15.27 1.47
N THR A 280 -2.64 14.38 1.03
CA THR A 280 -1.59 13.78 1.87
C THR A 280 -0.67 14.84 2.45
N ILE A 281 -0.15 15.75 1.62
CA ILE A 281 0.74 16.83 2.09
C ILE A 281 0.00 17.76 3.05
N ASN A 282 -1.25 18.13 2.76
CA ASN A 282 -2.06 18.98 3.64
C ASN A 282 -2.36 18.31 4.99
N MET A 283 -2.47 16.98 5.01
CA MET A 283 -2.76 16.22 6.23
C MET A 283 -1.52 15.98 7.10
N TYR A 284 -0.36 15.73 6.50
CA TYR A 284 0.86 15.31 7.20
C TYR A 284 2.00 16.34 7.18
N GLY A 285 1.89 17.38 6.36
CA GLY A 285 2.91 18.41 6.16
C GLY A 285 4.02 18.02 5.16
N GLU A 286 4.03 16.77 4.68
CA GLU A 286 5.08 16.24 3.80
C GLU A 286 4.58 15.03 2.98
N GLU A 287 5.35 14.66 1.94
CA GLU A 287 5.13 13.42 1.17
C GLU A 287 5.15 12.20 2.10
N GLN A 288 4.32 11.20 1.81
CA GLN A 288 4.22 10.02 2.65
C GLN A 288 4.71 8.77 1.94
N LYS A 289 5.32 7.86 2.70
CA LYS A 289 5.85 6.57 2.23
C LYS A 289 5.26 5.44 3.06
N ALA A 290 4.79 4.40 2.38
CA ALA A 290 4.56 3.09 2.98
C ALA A 290 5.71 2.16 2.55
N VAL A 291 6.39 1.54 3.51
CA VAL A 291 7.62 0.77 3.31
C VAL A 291 7.40 -0.67 3.73
N ARG A 292 7.92 -1.62 2.96
CA ARG A 292 7.82 -3.05 3.27
C ARG A 292 8.48 -3.38 4.60
N LEU A 293 7.75 -4.07 5.46
CA LEU A 293 8.32 -4.70 6.64
C LEU A 293 9.11 -5.92 6.20
N GLN A 294 10.41 -5.93 6.48
CA GLN A 294 11.20 -7.14 6.34
C GLN A 294 10.74 -8.14 7.41
N GLU A 295 10.40 -9.35 6.99
CA GLU A 295 10.24 -10.45 7.93
C GLU A 295 11.62 -10.74 8.51
N TYR A 296 11.81 -10.43 9.79
CA TYR A 296 12.99 -10.90 10.53
C TYR A 296 12.90 -12.43 10.58
N GLN A 297 13.73 -13.10 9.77
CA GLN A 297 13.95 -14.55 9.85
C GLN A 297 14.74 -14.92 11.11
#